data_AF-A0A3D3UWK1-F1
#
_entry.id   AF-A0A3D3UWK1-F1
#
_cell.length_a   1.000
_cell.length_b   1.000
_cell.length_c   1.000
_cell.angle_alpha   90.00
_cell.angle_beta   90.00
_cell.angle_gamma   90.00
#
_symmetry.space_group_name_H-M   'P 1'
#
loop_
_entity.id
_entity.type
_entity.pdbx_description
1 polymer ?
#
loop_
_entity_poly.entity_id
_entity_poly.type
_entity_poly.pdbx_seq_one_letter_code
_entity_poly.pdbx_strand_id
1 'polypeptide(L)'
;MFLFVNITLVARHPAAVFENSLDCRRRKVYKICGRYHYTQAAGAVMSRRTGFTLIELLVVIAIIAILMAVLIPAMNNAREQGKRAVCLNNLKGLVMAWIMYTDDNDGRLVRGIAGDDGWVKLLGTLPNELPVEEQLEGIEGGLLFEYAKLAKLYRCPVAGRNEMRTYSCTHSMNGAKFTGSGEVYTKLPEITRPGERMVFLDDYGEDWDACWAVWHSQPTWWNPIPMRHHKGTTLAFAEGHCEAWGWRDQRTIDYGNEPWAISEAGAGIEKNQPGNLDLMKLQKAAWGNLGYDP
;
A
#
# COMPACT_ATOMS: atom_id res chain seq x y z
N MET A 1 -37.36 10.02 12.63
CA MET A 1 -37.06 10.76 11.38
C MET A 1 -35.71 10.26 10.88
N PHE A 2 -35.71 9.10 10.21
CA PHE A 2 -34.53 8.49 9.58
C PHE A 2 -34.73 8.62 8.08
N LEU A 3 -33.83 9.32 7.39
CA LEU A 3 -33.85 9.40 5.93
C LEU A 3 -33.16 8.17 5.33
N PHE A 4 -33.85 7.55 4.38
CA PHE A 4 -33.42 6.46 3.53
C PHE A 4 -32.33 6.90 2.54
N VAL A 5 -31.28 6.09 2.37
CA VAL A 5 -30.36 6.16 1.23
C VAL A 5 -30.75 5.06 0.25
N ASN A 6 -31.10 5.49 -0.97
CA ASN A 6 -31.47 4.66 -2.12
C ASN A 6 -30.21 4.00 -2.72
N ILE A 7 -30.21 2.67 -2.87
CA ILE A 7 -29.22 1.95 -3.66
C ILE A 7 -29.92 1.45 -4.93
N THR A 8 -29.59 2.08 -6.05
CA THR A 8 -30.01 1.68 -7.40
C THR A 8 -28.93 0.76 -7.98
N LEU A 9 -29.23 -0.54 -8.09
CA LEU A 9 -28.38 -1.53 -8.75
C LEU A 9 -28.92 -1.78 -10.17
N VAL A 10 -28.19 -1.30 -11.17
CA VAL A 10 -28.42 -1.58 -12.59
C VAL A 10 -27.67 -2.86 -12.95
N ALA A 11 -28.38 -3.92 -13.29
CA ALA A 11 -27.83 -5.14 -13.87
C ALA A 11 -28.16 -5.21 -15.37
N ARG A 12 -27.12 -5.14 -16.23
CA ARG A 12 -27.08 -5.69 -17.59
C ARG A 12 -26.48 -7.11 -17.42
N HIS A 13 -26.89 -8.20 -18.07
CA HIS A 13 -27.02 -8.45 -19.51
C HIS A 13 -27.62 -9.87 -19.73
N PRO A 14 -27.72 -10.44 -20.97
CA PRO A 14 -28.97 -10.68 -21.66
C PRO A 14 -29.47 -12.15 -21.67
N ALA A 15 -30.71 -12.27 -22.15
CA ALA A 15 -31.43 -13.48 -22.46
C ALA A 15 -30.74 -14.36 -23.51
N ALA A 16 -30.82 -15.68 -23.30
CA ALA A 16 -30.82 -16.68 -24.36
C ALA A 16 -32.01 -17.62 -24.11
N VAL A 17 -33.03 -17.48 -24.95
CA VAL A 17 -34.21 -18.33 -25.00
C VAL A 17 -33.86 -19.49 -25.92
N PHE A 18 -33.98 -20.73 -25.42
CA PHE A 18 -34.02 -21.93 -26.25
C PHE A 18 -35.41 -22.56 -26.12
N GLU A 19 -36.02 -22.75 -27.28
CA GLU A 19 -37.32 -23.32 -27.52
C GLU A 19 -37.37 -24.84 -27.30
N ASN A 20 -38.59 -25.30 -26.99
CA ASN A 20 -39.23 -26.55 -27.40
C ASN A 20 -38.59 -27.90 -27.03
N SER A 21 -39.27 -28.63 -26.14
CA SER A 21 -39.78 -29.96 -26.50
C SER A 21 -40.83 -30.46 -25.50
N LEU A 22 -42.01 -30.77 -26.03
CA LEU A 22 -43.07 -31.54 -25.39
C LEU A 22 -42.57 -32.96 -25.04
N ASP A 23 -42.83 -33.42 -23.81
CA ASP A 23 -43.23 -34.81 -23.62
C ASP A 23 -44.19 -34.94 -22.43
N CYS A 24 -45.45 -35.19 -22.78
CA CYS A 24 -46.54 -35.49 -21.86
C CYS A 24 -46.69 -37.01 -21.82
N ARG A 25 -46.11 -37.68 -20.82
CA ARG A 25 -46.41 -39.08 -20.52
C ARG A 25 -46.62 -39.35 -19.03
N ARG A 26 -47.89 -39.63 -18.73
CA ARG A 26 -48.39 -40.67 -17.81
C ARG A 26 -47.75 -40.74 -16.43
N ARG A 27 -48.53 -40.37 -15.39
CA ARG A 27 -48.64 -41.20 -14.18
C ARG A 27 -50.02 -41.02 -13.51
N LYS A 28 -50.64 -42.17 -13.26
CA LYS A 28 -51.98 -42.38 -12.72
C LYS A 28 -52.11 -41.77 -11.31
N VAL A 29 -53.17 -41.01 -11.09
CA VAL A 29 -53.62 -40.57 -9.76
C VAL A 29 -54.39 -41.73 -9.11
N TYR A 30 -53.79 -42.36 -8.10
CA TYR A 30 -54.53 -43.25 -7.20
C TYR A 30 -55.04 -42.43 -6.01
N LYS A 31 -56.36 -42.30 -5.92
CA LYS A 31 -57.10 -41.83 -4.74
C LYS A 31 -56.91 -42.86 -3.62
N ILE A 32 -56.24 -42.48 -2.53
CA ILE A 32 -56.33 -43.20 -1.26
C ILE A 32 -57.09 -42.30 -0.29
N CYS A 33 -58.34 -42.71 -0.04
CA CYS A 33 -59.19 -42.25 1.04
C CYS A 33 -58.63 -42.85 2.34
N GLY A 34 -58.11 -42.01 3.24
CA GLY A 34 -57.52 -42.41 4.51
C GLY A 34 -58.17 -41.66 5.67
N ARG A 35 -59.07 -42.38 6.36
CA ARG A 35 -59.67 -42.16 7.69
C ARG A 35 -58.95 -41.14 8.60
N TYR A 36 -59.73 -40.17 9.07
CA TYR A 36 -59.42 -39.34 10.23
C TYR A 36 -59.42 -40.20 11.51
N HIS A 37 -58.24 -40.49 12.05
CA HIS A 37 -58.08 -40.91 13.44
C HIS A 37 -57.72 -39.67 14.27
N TYR A 38 -58.68 -39.17 15.06
CA TYR A 38 -58.41 -38.23 16.15
C TYR A 38 -57.73 -38.99 17.30
N THR A 39 -56.40 -39.02 17.30
CA THR A 39 -55.64 -39.45 18.48
C THR A 39 -55.56 -38.30 19.48
N GLN A 40 -56.07 -38.58 20.68
CA GLN A 40 -55.95 -37.82 21.94
C GLN A 40 -54.74 -36.88 22.00
N ALA A 41 -55.03 -35.60 22.23
CA ALA A 41 -54.05 -34.60 22.62
C ALA A 41 -53.42 -34.99 23.95
N ALA A 42 -52.22 -35.58 23.91
CA ALA A 42 -51.32 -35.57 25.05
C ALA A 42 -51.06 -34.10 25.41
N GLY A 43 -51.38 -33.72 26.65
CA GLY A 43 -51.13 -32.39 27.18
C GLY A 43 -49.64 -32.08 27.16
N ALA A 44 -49.16 -31.48 26.06
CA ALA A 44 -47.87 -30.84 26.01
C ALA A 44 -47.93 -29.64 26.97
N VAL A 45 -47.18 -29.73 28.07
CA VAL A 45 -46.90 -28.58 28.94
C VAL A 45 -46.29 -27.52 28.04
N MET A 46 -47.07 -26.51 27.66
CA MET A 46 -46.54 -25.35 26.95
C MET A 46 -45.64 -24.60 27.92
N SER A 47 -44.35 -24.94 27.88
CA SER A 47 -43.27 -24.12 28.42
C SER A 47 -43.48 -22.71 27.88
N ARG A 48 -43.99 -21.80 28.72
CA ARG A 48 -44.08 -20.38 28.39
C ARG A 48 -42.68 -19.92 28.03
N ARG A 49 -42.41 -19.72 26.74
CA ARG A 49 -41.16 -19.10 26.30
C ARG A 49 -41.16 -17.69 26.85
N THR A 50 -40.31 -17.44 27.83
CA THR A 50 -40.00 -16.10 28.32
C THR A 50 -39.35 -15.34 27.16
N GLY A 51 -40.10 -14.42 26.55
CA GLY A 51 -39.56 -13.52 25.55
C GLY A 51 -38.71 -12.44 26.19
N PHE A 52 -37.65 -12.02 25.50
CA PHE A 52 -36.85 -10.85 25.92
C PHE A 52 -37.73 -9.60 25.98
N THR A 53 -37.56 -8.81 27.02
CA THR A 53 -38.17 -7.49 27.12
C THR A 53 -37.44 -6.52 26.19
N LEU A 54 -38.14 -5.49 25.72
CA LEU A 54 -37.56 -4.44 24.88
C LEU A 54 -36.34 -3.76 25.54
N ILE A 55 -36.39 -3.62 26.88
CA ILE A 55 -35.33 -2.99 27.67
C ILE A 55 -34.06 -3.84 27.68
N GLU A 56 -34.18 -5.15 27.88
CA GLU A 56 -33.03 -6.07 27.87
C GLU A 56 -32.31 -6.04 26.52
N LEU A 57 -33.06 -6.04 25.41
CA LEU A 57 -32.47 -5.94 24.09
C LEU A 57 -31.77 -4.59 23.87
N LEU A 58 -32.37 -3.50 24.35
CA LEU A 58 -31.82 -2.14 24.19
C LEU A 58 -30.51 -1.95 24.97
N VAL A 59 -30.42 -2.48 26.19
CA VAL A 59 -29.18 -2.40 26.99
C VAL A 59 -28.04 -3.18 26.33
N VAL A 60 -28.34 -4.36 25.76
CA VAL A 60 -27.31 -5.18 25.08
C VAL A 60 -26.76 -4.48 23.85
N ILE A 61 -27.61 -3.93 22.98
CA ILE A 61 -27.11 -3.20 21.80
C ILE A 61 -26.34 -1.94 22.21
N ALA A 62 -26.72 -1.27 23.31
CA ALA A 62 -25.99 -0.11 23.82
C ALA A 62 -24.57 -0.50 24.28
N ILE A 63 -24.43 -1.62 25.00
CA ILE A 63 -23.11 -2.13 25.41
C ILE A 63 -22.27 -2.52 24.19
N ILE A 64 -22.85 -3.25 23.22
CA ILE A 64 -22.15 -3.61 21.97
C ILE A 64 -21.68 -2.36 21.21
N ALA A 65 -22.52 -1.32 21.13
CA ALA A 65 -22.18 -0.07 20.45
C ALA A 65 -20.99 0.63 21.13
N ILE A 66 -20.96 0.69 22.47
CA ILE A 66 -19.84 1.27 23.23
C ILE A 66 -18.56 0.47 23.00
N LEU A 67 -18.63 -0.86 23.04
CA LEU A 67 -17.46 -1.72 22.81
C LEU A 67 -16.92 -1.57 21.38
N MET A 68 -17.80 -1.57 20.37
CA MET A 68 -17.40 -1.40 18.97
C MET A 68 -16.79 -0.02 18.71
N ALA A 69 -17.28 1.04 19.36
CA ALA A 69 -16.72 2.39 19.23
C ALA A 69 -15.24 2.46 19.65
N VAL A 70 -14.82 1.66 20.63
CA VAL A 70 -13.42 1.60 21.09
C VAL A 70 -12.61 0.56 20.29
N LEU A 71 -13.22 -0.56 19.91
CA LEU A 71 -12.52 -1.67 19.22
C LEU A 71 -12.19 -1.36 17.75
N ILE A 72 -13.07 -0.68 17.01
CA ILE A 72 -12.84 -0.35 15.59
C ILE A 72 -11.54 0.47 15.38
N PRO A 73 -11.31 1.61 16.08
CA PRO A 73 -10.09 2.38 15.88
C PRO A 73 -8.84 1.60 16.31
N ALA A 74 -8.92 0.84 17.42
CA ALA A 74 -7.82 0.01 17.88
C ALA A 74 -7.43 -1.08 16.86
N MET A 75 -8.43 -1.76 16.28
CA MET A 75 -8.20 -2.80 15.28
C MET A 75 -7.65 -2.24 13.97
N ASN A 76 -8.11 -1.05 13.56
CA ASN A 76 -7.57 -0.38 12.37
C ASN A 76 -6.08 -0.04 12.54
N ASN A 77 -5.71 0.50 13.71
CA ASN A 77 -4.30 0.79 14.04
C ASN A 77 -3.45 -0.49 14.09
N ALA A 78 -3.97 -1.57 14.70
CA ALA A 78 -3.26 -2.84 14.76
C ALA A 78 -3.04 -3.46 13.36
N ARG A 79 -4.07 -3.43 12.50
CA ARG A 79 -3.97 -3.88 11.12
C ARG A 79 -2.93 -3.06 10.35
N GLU A 80 -2.92 -1.75 10.53
CA GLU A 80 -1.89 -0.90 9.92
C GLU A 80 -0.49 -1.30 10.35
N GLN A 81 -0.26 -1.42 11.66
CA GLN A 81 1.05 -1.79 12.18
C GLN A 81 1.52 -3.13 11.60
N GLY A 82 0.62 -4.09 11.43
CA GLY A 82 0.91 -5.35 10.74
C GLY A 82 1.32 -5.15 9.28
N LYS A 83 0.61 -4.31 8.51
CA LYS A 83 0.99 -3.99 7.13
C LYS A 83 2.34 -3.28 7.06
N ARG A 84 2.58 -2.32 7.95
CA ARG A 84 3.86 -1.60 8.05
C ARG A 84 5.01 -2.56 8.38
N ALA A 85 4.80 -3.52 9.29
CA ALA A 85 5.81 -4.54 9.60
C ALA A 85 6.18 -5.40 8.38
N VAL A 86 5.18 -5.78 7.58
CA VAL A 86 5.42 -6.49 6.30
C VAL A 86 6.20 -5.60 5.32
N CYS A 87 5.84 -4.31 5.21
CA CYS A 87 6.55 -3.35 4.37
C CYS A 87 8.03 -3.20 4.77
N LEU A 88 8.31 -3.06 6.07
CA LEU A 88 9.67 -3.01 6.59
C LEU A 88 10.45 -4.29 6.31
N ASN A 89 9.80 -5.45 6.38
CA ASN A 89 10.43 -6.72 6.03
C ASN A 89 10.74 -6.83 4.52
N ASN A 90 9.87 -6.31 3.66
CA ASN A 90 10.12 -6.23 2.22
C ASN A 90 11.32 -5.32 1.90
N LEU A 91 11.34 -4.12 2.48
CA LEU A 91 12.48 -3.21 2.41
C LEU A 91 13.77 -3.83 2.95
N LYS A 92 13.69 -4.58 4.05
CA LYS A 92 14.84 -5.32 4.58
C LYS A 92 15.36 -6.35 3.58
N GLY A 93 14.47 -7.10 2.92
CA GLY A 93 14.86 -8.01 1.84
C GLY A 93 15.55 -7.29 0.68
N LEU A 94 14.99 -6.14 0.26
CA LEU A 94 15.52 -5.36 -0.87
C LEU A 94 16.88 -4.72 -0.56
N VAL A 95 17.06 -4.14 0.63
CA VAL A 95 18.35 -3.56 1.03
C VAL A 95 19.42 -4.63 1.24
N MET A 96 19.05 -5.84 1.69
CA MET A 96 20.00 -6.95 1.74
C MET A 96 20.44 -7.36 0.33
N ALA A 97 19.53 -7.41 -0.65
CA ALA A 97 19.88 -7.65 -2.04
C ALA A 97 20.83 -6.56 -2.59
N TRP A 98 20.61 -5.30 -2.22
CA TRP A 98 21.49 -4.19 -2.57
C TRP A 98 22.89 -4.29 -1.95
N ILE A 99 23.00 -4.73 -0.69
CA ILE A 99 24.29 -4.99 -0.03
C ILE A 99 25.02 -6.16 -0.70
N MET A 100 24.31 -7.25 -1.02
CA MET A 100 24.89 -8.41 -1.70
C MET A 100 25.41 -8.07 -3.09
N TYR A 101 24.63 -7.33 -3.88
CA TYR A 101 25.10 -6.79 -5.16
C TYR A 101 26.39 -6.00 -4.98
N THR A 102 26.43 -5.14 -3.96
CA THR A 102 27.58 -4.30 -3.69
C THR A 102 28.83 -5.12 -3.36
N ASP A 103 28.70 -6.18 -2.57
CA ASP A 103 29.78 -7.10 -2.21
C ASP A 103 30.36 -7.81 -3.45
N ASP A 104 29.48 -8.30 -4.32
CA ASP A 104 29.86 -8.99 -5.56
C ASP A 104 30.43 -8.06 -6.65
N ASN A 105 30.29 -6.73 -6.51
CA ASN A 105 30.68 -5.72 -7.51
C ASN A 105 31.80 -4.76 -7.04
N ASP A 106 32.75 -5.25 -6.22
CA ASP A 106 33.87 -4.48 -5.67
C ASP A 106 33.45 -3.23 -4.86
N GLY A 107 32.33 -3.32 -4.14
CA GLY A 107 31.79 -2.20 -3.38
C GLY A 107 31.03 -1.17 -4.22
N ARG A 108 30.81 -1.40 -5.52
CA ARG A 108 30.00 -0.52 -6.37
C ARG A 108 28.52 -0.70 -6.06
N LEU A 109 27.83 0.42 -5.95
CA LEU A 109 26.38 0.42 -5.78
C LEU A 109 25.71 0.10 -7.12
N VAL A 110 24.59 -0.62 -7.08
CA VAL A 110 23.70 -0.71 -8.24
C VAL A 110 23.19 0.68 -8.60
N ARG A 111 22.93 0.95 -9.88
CA ARG A 111 22.35 2.22 -10.29
C ARG A 111 20.94 2.38 -9.70
N GLY A 112 20.73 3.47 -8.96
CA GLY A 112 19.46 3.75 -8.27
C GLY A 112 18.32 4.16 -9.21
N ILE A 113 18.64 4.61 -10.43
CA ILE A 113 17.66 4.93 -11.45
C ILE A 113 17.35 3.70 -12.30
N ALA A 114 16.08 3.54 -12.67
CA ALA A 114 15.61 2.53 -13.59
C ALA A 114 16.31 2.67 -14.95
N GLY A 115 16.78 1.55 -15.48
CA GLY A 115 17.57 1.54 -16.71
C GLY A 115 18.13 0.17 -16.99
N ASP A 116 18.91 0.04 -18.07
CA ASP A 116 19.46 -1.26 -18.43
C ASP A 116 20.45 -1.80 -17.40
N ASP A 117 21.16 -0.91 -16.72
CA ASP A 117 22.07 -1.12 -15.61
C ASP A 117 21.46 -0.74 -14.25
N GLY A 118 20.13 -0.55 -14.21
CA GLY A 118 19.37 -0.14 -13.03
C GLY A 118 19.03 -1.28 -12.08
N TRP A 119 18.67 -0.91 -10.85
CA TRP A 119 18.13 -1.86 -9.86
C TRP A 119 16.80 -2.50 -10.33
N VAL A 120 16.07 -1.81 -11.20
CA VAL A 120 14.94 -2.26 -12.03
C VAL A 120 15.09 -1.75 -13.46
N LYS A 121 14.43 -2.38 -14.42
CA LYS A 121 14.39 -1.87 -15.81
C LYS A 121 13.46 -0.68 -15.95
N LEU A 122 13.80 0.21 -16.88
CA LEU A 122 12.97 1.34 -17.27
C LEU A 122 11.85 0.87 -18.20
N LEU A 123 10.62 1.24 -17.90
CA LEU A 123 9.43 0.86 -18.68
C LEU A 123 9.01 1.92 -19.71
N GLY A 124 9.63 3.11 -19.69
CA GLY A 124 9.39 4.20 -20.66
C GLY A 124 8.06 4.93 -20.50
N THR A 125 7.22 4.53 -19.55
CA THR A 125 5.96 5.17 -19.17
C THR A 125 5.70 4.97 -17.68
N LEU A 126 4.58 5.49 -17.17
CA LEU A 126 4.12 5.27 -15.80
C LEU A 126 3.87 3.75 -15.58
N PRO A 127 4.59 3.09 -14.64
CA PRO A 127 4.51 1.64 -14.48
C PRO A 127 3.11 1.15 -14.17
N ASN A 128 2.36 1.90 -13.36
CA ASN A 128 0.99 1.55 -12.97
C ASN A 128 -0.05 1.67 -14.10
N GLU A 129 0.31 2.17 -15.28
CA GLU A 129 -0.54 2.16 -16.48
C GLU A 129 -0.33 0.90 -17.34
N LEU A 130 0.75 0.17 -17.11
CA LEU A 130 1.08 -1.05 -17.86
C LEU A 130 0.37 -2.29 -17.29
N PRO A 131 0.20 -3.34 -18.12
CA PRO A 131 -0.18 -4.66 -17.64
C PRO A 131 0.74 -5.17 -16.54
N VAL A 132 0.19 -5.99 -15.64
CA VAL A 132 0.91 -6.53 -14.49
C VAL A 132 2.15 -7.31 -14.93
N GLU A 133 2.02 -8.06 -16.02
CA GLU A 133 3.06 -8.91 -16.58
C GLU A 133 4.27 -8.07 -17.02
N GLU A 134 4.05 -6.95 -17.72
CA GLU A 134 5.12 -6.05 -18.16
C GLU A 134 5.81 -5.36 -16.99
N GLN A 135 5.06 -4.99 -15.95
CA GLN A 135 5.67 -4.45 -14.72
C GLN A 135 6.55 -5.48 -14.02
N LEU A 136 6.11 -6.75 -13.98
CA LEU A 136 6.89 -7.84 -13.40
C LEU A 136 8.14 -8.11 -14.23
N GLU A 137 8.05 -8.14 -15.56
CA GLU A 137 9.23 -8.25 -16.44
C GLU A 137 10.25 -7.13 -16.18
N GLY A 138 9.78 -5.91 -15.94
CA GLY A 138 10.66 -4.78 -15.58
C GLY A 138 11.38 -4.96 -14.24
N ILE A 139 10.71 -5.56 -13.25
CA ILE A 139 11.30 -5.92 -11.96
C ILE A 139 12.29 -7.06 -12.14
N GLU A 140 11.88 -8.13 -12.82
CA GLU A 140 12.66 -9.36 -13.02
C GLU A 140 13.91 -9.14 -13.87
N GLY A 141 13.86 -8.18 -14.80
CA GLY A 141 15.01 -7.77 -15.59
C GLY A 141 16.00 -6.85 -14.88
N GLY A 142 15.69 -6.37 -13.67
CA GLY A 142 16.56 -5.48 -12.89
C GLY A 142 17.75 -6.20 -12.28
N LEU A 143 18.86 -5.47 -12.09
CA LEU A 143 20.10 -6.07 -11.55
C LEU A 143 19.95 -6.59 -10.11
N LEU A 144 19.07 -5.99 -9.30
CA LEU A 144 18.84 -6.47 -7.93
C LEU A 144 17.98 -7.74 -7.87
N PHE A 145 17.26 -8.07 -8.95
CA PHE A 145 16.35 -9.21 -8.93
C PHE A 145 17.09 -10.54 -8.80
N GLU A 146 18.31 -10.63 -9.34
CA GLU A 146 19.17 -11.81 -9.19
C GLU A 146 19.44 -12.16 -7.72
N TYR A 147 19.50 -11.15 -6.85
CA TYR A 147 19.76 -11.30 -5.42
C TYR A 147 18.48 -11.44 -4.61
N ALA A 148 17.44 -10.67 -4.96
CA ALA A 148 16.14 -10.70 -4.30
C ALA A 148 15.34 -11.97 -4.60
N LYS A 149 15.39 -12.45 -5.86
CA LYS A 149 14.70 -13.63 -6.43
C LYS A 149 13.19 -13.70 -6.15
N LEU A 150 12.57 -12.55 -5.85
CA LEU A 150 11.18 -12.50 -5.41
C LEU A 150 10.54 -11.14 -5.67
N ALA A 151 9.68 -11.07 -6.68
CA ALA A 151 9.03 -9.82 -7.10
C ALA A 151 8.17 -9.19 -5.98
N LYS A 152 7.61 -10.01 -5.08
CA LYS A 152 6.80 -9.52 -3.96
C LYS A 152 7.55 -8.56 -3.01
N LEU A 153 8.89 -8.61 -3.00
CA LEU A 153 9.72 -7.71 -2.19
C LEU A 153 9.68 -6.26 -2.69
N TYR A 154 9.34 -6.05 -3.95
CA TYR A 154 9.27 -4.72 -4.58
C TYR A 154 7.94 -4.01 -4.33
N ARG A 155 7.00 -4.69 -3.66
CA ARG A 155 5.63 -4.22 -3.49
C ARG A 155 5.25 -4.04 -2.02
N CYS A 156 4.69 -2.89 -1.71
CA CYS A 156 4.11 -2.57 -0.41
C CYS A 156 2.77 -3.30 -0.22
N PRO A 157 2.46 -3.80 0.99
CA PRO A 157 1.18 -4.47 1.27
C PRO A 157 -0.06 -3.56 1.20
N VAL A 158 0.10 -2.24 1.16
CA VAL A 158 -1.01 -1.29 0.90
C VAL A 158 -1.07 -0.82 -0.55
N ALA A 159 -0.20 -1.33 -1.42
CA ALA A 159 -0.17 -0.96 -2.83
C ALA A 159 -1.50 -1.24 -3.54
N GLY A 160 -1.92 -0.29 -4.37
CA GLY A 160 -3.07 -0.41 -5.27
C GLY A 160 -2.91 -1.59 -6.21
N ARG A 161 -4.02 -2.19 -6.67
CA ARG A 161 -4.00 -3.49 -7.38
C ARG A 161 -2.99 -3.55 -8.52
N ASN A 162 -2.87 -2.50 -9.32
CA ASN A 162 -1.98 -2.42 -10.48
C ASN A 162 -0.57 -1.86 -10.20
N GLU A 163 -0.14 -1.79 -8.95
CA GLU A 163 1.20 -1.30 -8.60
C GLU A 163 2.13 -2.46 -8.21
N MET A 164 2.98 -2.95 -9.11
CA MET A 164 3.89 -4.07 -8.82
C MET A 164 5.21 -3.64 -8.16
N ARG A 165 5.61 -2.38 -8.35
CA ARG A 165 6.74 -1.76 -7.67
C ARG A 165 6.29 -0.49 -6.97
N THR A 166 6.52 -0.39 -5.66
CA THR A 166 6.11 0.77 -4.83
C THR A 166 7.20 1.16 -3.84
N TYR A 167 8.45 0.91 -4.22
CA TYR A 167 9.63 1.41 -3.55
C TYR A 167 10.47 2.10 -4.61
N SER A 168 11.24 3.10 -4.20
CA SER A 168 12.20 3.77 -5.05
C SER A 168 13.55 3.83 -4.36
N CYS A 169 14.62 3.71 -5.15
CA CYS A 169 15.97 3.99 -4.66
C CYS A 169 16.13 5.51 -4.51
N THR A 170 17.05 5.97 -3.69
CA THR A 170 17.33 7.41 -3.57
C THR A 170 18.36 7.86 -4.61
N HIS A 171 18.20 9.09 -5.10
CA HIS A 171 19.17 9.66 -6.06
C HIS A 171 20.61 9.70 -5.53
N SER A 172 20.81 9.78 -4.21
CA SER A 172 22.12 9.78 -3.59
C SER A 172 22.83 8.42 -3.65
N MET A 173 22.12 7.34 -3.97
CA MET A 173 22.66 5.98 -4.12
C MET A 173 22.79 5.62 -5.59
N ASN A 174 23.86 6.12 -6.21
CA ASN A 174 24.19 5.88 -7.61
C ASN A 174 23.02 6.18 -8.57
N GLY A 175 22.26 7.23 -8.27
CA GLY A 175 21.22 7.77 -9.15
C GLY A 175 21.80 8.77 -10.16
N ALA A 176 21.22 9.96 -10.24
CA ALA A 176 21.71 11.04 -11.08
C ALA A 176 22.04 12.28 -10.26
N LYS A 177 23.13 12.95 -10.65
CA LYS A 177 23.45 14.30 -10.20
C LYS A 177 22.65 15.31 -11.03
N PHE A 178 22.00 16.26 -10.36
CA PHE A 178 21.17 17.27 -11.00
C PHE A 178 21.37 18.63 -10.31
N THR A 179 20.81 19.69 -10.89
CA THR A 179 20.91 21.04 -10.30
C THR A 179 20.35 21.02 -8.88
N GLY A 180 21.17 21.39 -7.89
CA GLY A 180 20.78 21.43 -6.48
C GLY A 180 20.66 20.06 -5.79
N SER A 181 21.14 18.98 -6.41
CA SER A 181 21.37 17.70 -5.73
C SER A 181 22.60 17.78 -4.82
N GLY A 182 22.62 16.91 -3.80
CA GLY A 182 23.81 16.71 -2.98
C GLY A 182 24.81 15.80 -3.69
N GLU A 183 25.73 15.22 -2.90
CA GLU A 183 26.65 14.20 -3.41
C GLU A 183 25.93 12.88 -3.71
N VAL A 184 26.27 12.29 -4.85
CA VAL A 184 25.79 10.98 -5.29
C VAL A 184 26.95 10.01 -5.14
N TYR A 185 26.76 9.00 -4.30
CA TYR A 185 27.77 7.97 -4.06
C TYR A 185 27.66 6.88 -5.11
N THR A 186 28.79 6.36 -5.56
CA THR A 186 28.84 5.25 -6.53
C THR A 186 29.39 3.97 -5.89
N LYS A 187 29.99 4.10 -4.71
CA LYS A 187 30.51 2.97 -3.94
C LYS A 187 30.12 3.07 -2.47
N LEU A 188 29.81 1.93 -1.84
CA LEU A 188 29.44 1.88 -0.43
C LEU A 188 30.54 2.41 0.52
N PRO A 189 31.85 2.17 0.30
CA PRO A 189 32.91 2.74 1.13
C PRO A 189 32.98 4.29 1.13
N GLU A 190 32.38 4.96 0.14
CA GLU A 190 32.32 6.43 0.07
C GLU A 190 31.28 7.00 1.06
N ILE A 191 30.33 6.16 1.50
CA ILE A 191 29.22 6.56 2.35
C ILE A 191 29.69 6.66 3.81
N THR A 192 29.94 7.89 4.26
CA THR A 192 30.17 8.15 5.68
C THR A 192 28.87 7.99 6.47
N ARG A 193 28.89 7.22 7.57
CA ARG A 193 27.73 6.95 8.45
C ARG A 193 26.59 6.23 7.71
N PRO A 194 26.79 4.97 7.27
CA PRO A 194 25.78 4.22 6.50
C PRO A 194 24.45 4.03 7.23
N GLY A 195 24.44 4.03 8.57
CA GLY A 195 23.22 4.04 9.38
C GLY A 195 22.39 5.33 9.34
N GLU A 196 22.86 6.39 8.70
CA GLU A 196 22.07 7.62 8.54
C GLU A 196 21.72 7.89 7.08
N ARG A 197 22.07 6.97 6.18
CA ARG A 197 22.01 7.16 4.74
C ARG A 197 20.93 6.27 4.15
N MET A 198 19.84 6.90 3.71
CA MET A 198 18.67 6.25 3.15
C MET A 198 18.97 5.73 1.73
N VAL A 199 18.66 4.46 1.49
CA VAL A 199 18.80 3.79 0.19
C VAL A 199 17.46 3.61 -0.49
N PHE A 200 16.48 3.07 0.23
CA PHE A 200 15.13 2.86 -0.31
C PHE A 200 14.10 3.55 0.58
N LEU A 201 13.01 3.97 -0.05
CA LEU A 201 11.77 4.34 0.62
C LEU A 201 10.56 3.75 -0.09
N ASP A 202 9.43 3.66 0.62
CA ASP A 202 8.14 3.46 -0.06
C ASP A 202 7.83 4.64 -0.96
N ASP A 203 7.22 4.36 -2.11
CA ASP A 203 6.94 5.38 -3.13
C ASP A 203 5.70 5.00 -3.95
N TYR A 204 5.25 5.89 -4.80
CA TYR A 204 4.11 5.75 -5.71
C TYR A 204 4.41 4.77 -6.85
N GLY A 205 3.38 4.02 -7.29
CA GLY A 205 3.54 3.07 -8.40
C GLY A 205 3.71 3.76 -9.76
N GLU A 206 3.38 5.04 -9.80
CA GLU A 206 3.53 5.96 -10.92
C GLU A 206 4.99 6.32 -11.22
N ASP A 207 5.88 6.26 -10.22
CA ASP A 207 7.25 6.79 -10.33
C ASP A 207 8.06 6.05 -11.41
N TRP A 208 8.26 6.67 -12.57
CA TRP A 208 8.69 5.96 -13.78
C TRP A 208 10.18 5.68 -13.83
N ASP A 209 11.01 6.52 -13.19
CA ASP A 209 12.45 6.34 -13.10
C ASP A 209 12.88 5.52 -11.87
N ALA A 210 11.92 5.13 -11.01
CA ALA A 210 12.11 4.33 -9.80
C ALA A 210 13.18 4.92 -8.85
N CYS A 211 13.37 6.25 -8.90
CA CYS A 211 14.38 6.95 -8.15
C CYS A 211 13.82 8.21 -7.52
N TRP A 212 13.76 8.21 -6.20
CA TRP A 212 13.17 9.31 -5.45
C TRP A 212 14.23 10.36 -5.09
N ALA A 213 13.88 11.64 -5.27
CA ALA A 213 14.73 12.78 -5.00
C ALA A 213 14.09 13.81 -4.05
N VAL A 214 14.98 14.56 -3.40
CA VAL A 214 14.67 15.81 -2.69
C VAL A 214 15.77 16.80 -2.95
N TRP A 215 15.45 18.10 -2.99
CA TRP A 215 16.49 19.12 -3.14
C TRP A 215 17.48 19.06 -1.97
N HIS A 216 18.77 19.25 -2.24
CA HIS A 216 19.78 19.39 -1.20
C HIS A 216 20.07 20.85 -0.88
N SER A 217 20.11 21.69 -1.92
CA SER A 217 20.57 23.08 -1.83
C SER A 217 19.51 24.09 -1.41
N GLN A 218 18.27 23.66 -1.17
CA GLN A 218 17.16 24.53 -0.80
C GLN A 218 16.07 23.75 -0.04
N PRO A 219 15.25 24.40 0.78
CA PRO A 219 14.18 23.76 1.56
C PRO A 219 12.97 23.43 0.68
N THR A 220 13.14 22.62 -0.36
CA THR A 220 12.09 22.32 -1.33
C THR A 220 11.93 20.82 -1.56
N TRP A 221 10.69 20.32 -1.61
CA TRP A 221 10.40 18.96 -2.07
C TRP A 221 10.66 18.82 -3.57
N TRP A 222 11.14 17.67 -4.03
CA TRP A 222 11.23 17.38 -5.47
C TRP A 222 10.11 16.43 -5.85
N ASN A 223 10.23 15.16 -5.43
CA ASN A 223 9.21 14.13 -5.65
C ASN A 223 8.05 14.27 -4.65
N PRO A 224 6.89 13.68 -4.99
CA PRO A 224 5.78 13.51 -4.07
C PRO A 224 6.18 12.75 -2.79
N ILE A 225 5.51 13.06 -1.69
CA ILE A 225 5.82 12.45 -0.39
C ILE A 225 4.98 11.19 -0.18
N PRO A 226 5.59 10.05 0.15
CA PRO A 226 4.86 8.82 0.41
C PRO A 226 4.01 8.93 1.68
N MET A 227 2.76 8.48 1.58
CA MET A 227 1.78 8.47 2.68
C MET A 227 1.17 7.08 2.94
N ARG A 228 1.81 6.03 2.42
CA ARG A 228 1.26 4.66 2.38
C ARG A 228 0.95 4.11 3.77
N HIS A 229 1.69 4.50 4.80
CA HIS A 229 1.57 3.95 6.15
C HIS A 229 1.19 4.98 7.22
N HIS A 230 -0.06 5.47 7.21
CA HIS A 230 -0.62 6.40 8.21
C HIS A 230 0.25 7.65 8.45
N LYS A 231 0.16 8.61 7.52
CA LYS A 231 0.92 9.88 7.54
C LYS A 231 2.41 9.65 7.76
N GLY A 232 2.99 8.76 6.96
CA GLY A 232 4.38 8.38 7.12
C GLY A 232 4.90 7.54 5.96
N THR A 233 6.20 7.34 6.01
CA THR A 233 7.02 6.59 5.06
C THR A 233 7.79 5.48 5.78
N THR A 234 8.22 4.48 5.03
CA THR A 234 9.13 3.42 5.47
C THR A 234 10.42 3.52 4.70
N LEU A 235 11.55 3.40 5.39
CA LEU A 235 12.88 3.67 4.87
C LEU A 235 13.79 2.46 5.12
N ALA A 236 14.74 2.22 4.21
CA ALA A 236 15.89 1.35 4.42
C ALA A 236 17.19 2.15 4.31
N PHE A 237 18.17 1.82 5.15
CA PHE A 237 19.43 2.53 5.25
C PHE A 237 20.60 1.69 4.73
N ALA A 238 21.73 2.32 4.39
CA ALA A 238 22.86 1.68 3.73
C ALA A 238 23.53 0.57 4.55
N GLU A 239 23.42 0.59 5.88
CA GLU A 239 23.86 -0.53 6.74
C GLU A 239 22.83 -1.68 6.84
N GLY A 240 21.66 -1.49 6.24
CA GLY A 240 20.62 -2.48 6.08
C GLY A 240 19.52 -2.46 7.14
N HIS A 241 19.54 -1.57 8.14
CA HIS A 241 18.37 -1.44 9.02
C HIS A 241 17.23 -0.71 8.29
N CYS A 242 16.01 -0.87 8.81
CA CYS A 242 14.82 -0.24 8.26
C CYS A 242 14.01 0.41 9.38
N GLU A 243 13.40 1.56 9.08
CA GLU A 243 12.60 2.32 10.05
C GLU A 243 11.33 2.85 9.39
N ALA A 244 10.33 3.15 10.21
CA ALA A 244 9.14 3.86 9.77
C ALA A 244 9.11 5.25 10.39
N TRP A 245 8.95 6.27 9.55
CA TRP A 245 8.90 7.66 9.97
C TRP A 245 7.49 8.20 9.80
N GLY A 246 6.94 8.79 10.86
CA GLY A 246 5.69 9.54 10.79
C GLY A 246 5.97 11.02 10.56
N TRP A 247 5.23 11.63 9.63
CA TRP A 247 5.27 13.04 9.36
C TRP A 247 4.61 13.83 10.49
N ARG A 248 5.23 14.94 10.86
CA ARG A 248 4.83 15.80 11.99
C ARG A 248 4.44 17.19 11.54
N ASP A 249 5.12 17.75 10.54
CA ASP A 249 4.79 19.05 9.99
C ASP A 249 3.50 18.93 9.18
N GLN A 250 2.54 19.81 9.47
CA GLN A 250 1.26 19.79 8.77
C GLN A 250 1.42 20.07 7.28
N ARG A 251 2.41 20.89 6.88
CA ARG A 251 2.73 21.15 5.46
C ARG A 251 3.18 19.89 4.73
N THR A 252 3.95 19.03 5.39
CA THR A 252 4.35 17.71 4.88
C THR A 252 3.14 16.82 4.69
N ILE A 253 2.26 16.77 5.68
CA ILE A 253 1.05 15.94 5.63
C ILE A 253 0.11 16.42 4.52
N ASP A 254 -0.09 17.73 4.40
CA ASP A 254 -0.96 18.32 3.39
C ASP A 254 -0.41 18.06 1.99
N TYR A 255 0.89 18.30 1.77
CA TYR A 255 1.56 18.00 0.50
C TYR A 255 1.50 16.51 0.15
N GLY A 256 1.74 15.61 1.12
CA GLY A 256 1.67 14.17 0.90
C GLY A 256 0.26 13.64 0.60
N ASN A 257 -0.80 14.37 0.97
CA ASN A 257 -2.18 14.00 0.65
C ASN A 257 -2.62 14.44 -0.76
N GLU A 258 -1.81 15.22 -1.47
CA GLU A 258 -2.10 15.58 -2.85
C GLU A 258 -1.96 14.36 -3.78
N PRO A 259 -2.79 14.29 -4.85
CA PRO A 259 -2.59 13.28 -5.89
C PRO A 259 -1.18 13.37 -6.48
N TRP A 260 -0.55 12.21 -6.70
CA TRP A 260 0.80 12.12 -7.26
C TRP A 260 1.02 13.04 -8.47
N ALA A 261 0.10 13.01 -9.44
CA ALA A 261 0.20 13.82 -10.66
C ALA A 261 0.22 15.34 -10.40
N ILE A 262 -0.46 15.81 -9.35
CA ILE A 262 -0.48 17.23 -8.98
C ILE A 262 0.84 17.62 -8.32
N SER A 263 1.31 16.81 -7.37
CA SER A 263 2.57 17.05 -6.67
C SER A 263 3.78 16.94 -7.60
N GLU A 264 3.78 15.96 -8.50
CA GLU A 264 4.83 15.73 -9.50
C GLU A 264 4.95 16.95 -10.44
N ALA A 265 3.82 17.40 -11.00
CA ALA A 265 3.78 18.59 -11.85
C ALA A 265 4.11 19.91 -11.12
N GLY A 266 4.15 19.91 -9.78
CA GLY A 266 4.35 21.12 -8.98
C GLY A 266 3.21 22.12 -9.09
N ALA A 267 2.00 21.65 -9.41
CA ALA A 267 0.82 22.49 -9.61
C ALA A 267 -0.08 22.61 -8.36
N GLY A 268 0.30 21.96 -7.26
CA GLY A 268 -0.44 21.90 -6.01
C GLY A 268 0.13 22.79 -4.91
N ILE A 269 0.26 22.22 -3.72
CA ILE A 269 0.84 22.85 -2.53
C ILE A 269 2.29 23.25 -2.80
N GLU A 270 2.67 24.42 -2.28
CA GLU A 270 4.03 24.96 -2.40
C GLU A 270 5.09 23.96 -1.92
N LYS A 271 6.03 23.63 -2.81
CA LYS A 271 7.12 22.70 -2.52
C LYS A 271 8.17 23.31 -1.61
N ASN A 272 8.37 24.64 -1.68
CA ASN A 272 9.33 25.37 -0.86
C ASN A 272 8.78 25.57 0.58
N GLN A 273 9.37 24.86 1.54
CA GLN A 273 8.91 24.76 2.92
C GLN A 273 10.07 25.01 3.90
N PRO A 274 10.52 26.27 4.08
CA PRO A 274 11.61 26.61 5.00
C PRO A 274 11.23 26.26 6.45
N GLY A 275 12.22 25.86 7.24
CA GLY A 275 12.04 25.40 8.62
C GLY A 275 11.21 24.11 8.79
N ASN A 276 10.88 23.39 7.71
CA ASN A 276 10.16 22.12 7.81
C ASN A 276 11.08 21.01 8.34
N LEU A 277 10.80 20.54 9.56
CA LEU A 277 11.62 19.53 10.22
C LEU A 277 11.59 18.16 9.54
N ASP A 278 10.47 17.77 8.95
CA ASP A 278 10.35 16.50 8.22
C ASP A 278 11.19 16.53 6.94
N LEU A 279 11.10 17.64 6.20
CA LEU A 279 11.90 17.88 4.99
C LEU A 279 13.39 17.84 5.30
N MET A 280 13.82 18.63 6.29
CA MET A 280 15.22 18.68 6.70
C MET A 280 15.73 17.31 7.17
N LYS A 281 14.90 16.55 7.89
CA LYS A 281 15.26 15.21 8.36
C LYS A 281 15.49 14.27 7.18
N LEU A 282 14.62 14.32 6.18
CA LEU A 282 14.72 13.45 5.02
C LEU A 282 15.84 13.87 4.06
N GLN A 283 16.07 15.16 3.88
CA GLN A 283 17.24 15.67 3.13
C GLN A 283 18.57 15.21 3.75
N LYS A 284 18.68 15.23 5.08
CA LYS A 284 19.84 14.67 5.78
C LYS A 284 19.96 13.16 5.57
N ALA A 285 18.85 12.44 5.53
CA ALA A 285 18.86 11.00 5.28
C ALA A 285 19.31 10.68 3.85
N ALA A 286 18.87 11.47 2.86
CA ALA A 286 19.25 11.30 1.46
C ALA A 286 20.71 11.73 1.23
N TRP A 287 21.07 12.95 1.60
CA TRP A 287 22.33 13.59 1.21
C TRP A 287 23.40 13.60 2.30
N GLY A 288 23.04 13.29 3.54
CA GLY A 288 23.93 13.29 4.70
C GLY A 288 24.04 14.61 5.45
N ASN A 289 23.74 15.73 4.80
CA ASN A 289 23.70 17.06 5.39
C ASN A 289 22.69 17.95 4.63
N LEU A 290 22.54 19.20 5.08
CA LEU A 290 21.78 20.21 4.36
C LEU A 290 22.74 21.07 3.54
N GLY A 291 22.34 21.42 2.31
CA GLY A 291 23.09 22.32 1.43
C GLY A 291 22.74 23.79 1.60
N TYR A 292 22.00 24.14 2.65
CA TYR A 292 21.52 25.49 2.96
C TYR A 292 21.39 25.68 4.47
N ASP A 293 21.28 26.94 4.90
CA ASP A 293 21.05 27.29 6.30
C ASP A 293 19.55 27.10 6.66
N PRO A 294 19.24 26.28 7.67
CA PRO A 294 17.87 25.90 8.06
C PRO A 294 16.86 27.02 8.31
#